data_AF-A0A349ED21-F1
#
_entry.id   AF-A0A349ED21-F1
#
_cell.length_a   1.000
_cell.length_b   1.000
_cell.length_c   1.000
_cell.angle_alpha   90.00
_cell.angle_beta   90.00
_cell.angle_gamma   90.00
#
_symmetry.space_group_name_H-M   'P 1'
#
loop_
_entity.id
_entity.type
_entity.pdbx_description
1 polymer ?
#
loop_
_entity_poly.entity_id
_entity_poly.type
_entity_poly.pdbx_seq_one_letter_code
_entity_poly.pdbx_strand_id
1 'polypeptide(L)'
;MAKDISALFNKAVDQFRKEKDRQQTGQERVLTALERDFERVKDEVCKIKPQIEAHPRVNYFWVFNDKIQIDFRTGPNRPTIQLTIQLYHPGNNRYKKGMFGYQADGYETALASVDEAVEFIAIQCGKLLA
;
A
#
# COMPACT_ATOMS: atom_id res chain seq x y z
N MET A 1 -40.76 -8.20 -34.84
CA MET A 1 -39.47 -8.90 -34.72
C MET A 1 -38.67 -8.23 -33.62
N ALA A 2 -38.69 -8.78 -32.40
CA ALA A 2 -37.90 -8.25 -31.30
C ALA A 2 -36.44 -8.52 -31.63
N LYS A 3 -35.68 -7.48 -31.99
CA LYS A 3 -34.22 -7.60 -32.15
C LYS A 3 -33.69 -8.21 -30.86
N ASP A 4 -33.01 -9.33 -30.98
CA ASP A 4 -32.62 -10.21 -29.88
C ASP A 4 -31.68 -9.47 -28.92
N ILE A 5 -32.29 -8.80 -27.93
CA ILE A 5 -31.62 -7.98 -26.91
C ILE A 5 -30.62 -8.83 -26.13
N SER A 6 -30.89 -10.13 -26.00
CA SER A 6 -30.01 -11.09 -25.34
C SER A 6 -28.69 -11.27 -26.10
N ALA A 7 -28.72 -11.28 -27.44
CA ALA A 7 -27.50 -11.34 -28.24
C ALA A 7 -26.64 -10.07 -28.12
N LEU A 8 -27.27 -8.90 -27.98
CA LEU A 8 -26.58 -7.63 -27.76
C LEU A 8 -25.96 -7.57 -26.35
N PHE A 9 -26.69 -8.03 -25.33
CA PHE A 9 -26.18 -8.08 -23.96
C PHE A 9 -25.00 -9.06 -23.82
N ASN A 10 -25.10 -10.25 -24.39
CA ASN A 10 -24.00 -11.23 -24.36
C ASN A 10 -22.75 -10.67 -25.05
N LYS A 11 -22.91 -9.97 -26.18
CA LYS A 11 -21.79 -9.33 -26.88
C LYS A 11 -21.14 -8.21 -26.05
N ALA A 12 -21.94 -7.41 -25.34
CA ALA A 12 -21.45 -6.36 -24.46
C ALA A 12 -20.71 -6.94 -23.25
N VAL A 13 -21.23 -8.01 -22.65
CA VAL A 13 -20.60 -8.71 -21.53
C VAL A 13 -19.29 -9.37 -21.95
N ASP A 14 -19.24 -9.99 -23.13
CA ASP A 14 -18.01 -10.59 -23.65
C ASP A 14 -16.96 -9.55 -24.03
N GLN A 15 -17.37 -8.39 -24.56
CA GLN A 15 -16.47 -7.25 -24.75
C GLN A 15 -15.95 -6.73 -23.42
N PHE A 16 -16.81 -6.54 -22.42
CA PHE A 16 -16.40 -6.09 -21.09
C PHE A 16 -15.43 -7.08 -20.43
N ARG A 17 -15.67 -8.39 -20.54
CA ARG A 17 -14.76 -9.43 -20.05
C ARG A 17 -13.43 -9.41 -20.80
N LYS A 18 -13.42 -9.28 -22.13
CA LYS A 18 -12.18 -9.17 -22.92
C LYS A 18 -11.42 -7.88 -22.63
N GLU A 19 -12.11 -6.76 -22.41
CA GLU A 19 -11.53 -5.48 -22.01
C GLU A 19 -10.91 -5.60 -20.61
N LYS A 20 -11.63 -6.23 -19.68
CA LYS A 20 -11.15 -6.50 -18.31
C LYS A 20 -9.96 -7.45 -18.30
N ASP A 21 -10.01 -8.54 -19.05
CA ASP A 21 -8.92 -9.52 -19.16
C ASP A 21 -7.70 -8.88 -19.84
N ARG A 22 -7.89 -8.01 -20.84
CA ARG A 22 -6.82 -7.25 -21.51
C ARG A 22 -6.24 -6.16 -20.62
N GLN A 23 -7.05 -5.51 -19.79
CA GLN A 23 -6.60 -4.56 -18.77
C GLN A 23 -5.87 -5.27 -17.62
N GLN A 24 -6.36 -6.44 -17.19
CA GLN A 24 -5.72 -7.27 -16.16
C GLN A 24 -4.39 -7.86 -16.67
N THR A 25 -4.34 -8.44 -17.87
CA THR A 25 -3.08 -8.93 -18.47
C THR A 25 -2.10 -7.83 -18.87
N GLY A 26 -2.58 -6.60 -19.08
CA GLY A 26 -1.76 -5.41 -19.28
C GLY A 26 -1.23 -4.79 -17.98
N GLN A 27 -2.00 -4.86 -16.88
CA GLN A 27 -1.59 -4.42 -15.55
C GLN A 27 -0.70 -5.44 -14.83
N GLU A 28 -0.83 -6.74 -15.13
CA GLU A 28 0.02 -7.80 -14.57
C GLU A 28 1.41 -7.91 -15.23
N ARG A 29 1.69 -7.19 -16.32
CA ARG A 29 2.97 -7.27 -17.04
C ARG A 29 3.77 -5.97 -16.96
N VAL A 30 4.81 -6.07 -16.13
CA VAL A 30 5.89 -5.10 -15.84
C VAL A 30 5.55 -4.14 -14.69
N LEU A 31 5.55 -4.67 -13.48
CA LEU A 31 5.81 -3.85 -12.30
C LEU A 31 7.11 -3.07 -12.53
N THR A 32 7.05 -1.75 -12.36
CA THR A 32 8.22 -0.89 -12.33
C THR A 32 9.20 -1.37 -11.25
N ALA A 33 10.48 -0.99 -11.34
CA ALA A 33 11.45 -1.32 -10.29
C ALA A 33 10.96 -0.90 -8.90
N LEU A 34 10.39 0.29 -8.81
CA LEU A 34 9.86 0.85 -7.57
C LEU A 34 8.70 0.05 -6.97
N GLU A 35 7.78 -0.43 -7.82
CA GLU A 35 6.68 -1.31 -7.39
C GLU A 35 7.20 -2.65 -6.86
N ARG A 36 8.17 -3.25 -7.56
CA ARG A 36 8.79 -4.51 -7.11
C ARG A 36 9.52 -4.33 -5.78
N ASP A 37 10.20 -3.20 -5.60
CA ASP A 37 10.86 -2.89 -4.35
C ASP A 37 9.84 -2.71 -3.23
N PHE A 38 8.72 -2.03 -3.47
CA PHE A 38 7.67 -1.89 -2.47
C PHE A 38 6.97 -3.21 -2.13
N GLU A 39 6.75 -4.10 -3.09
CA GLU A 39 6.29 -5.47 -2.82
C GLU A 39 7.26 -6.20 -1.88
N ARG A 40 8.57 -6.09 -2.09
CA ARG A 40 9.58 -6.65 -1.18
C ARG A 40 9.53 -6.02 0.21
N VAL A 41 9.32 -4.71 0.31
CA VAL A 41 9.11 -4.05 1.60
C VAL A 41 7.91 -4.66 2.32
N LYS A 42 6.78 -4.88 1.62
CA LYS A 42 5.61 -5.53 2.22
C LYS A 42 5.93 -6.94 2.70
N ASP A 43 6.67 -7.72 1.93
CA ASP A 43 7.08 -9.08 2.31
C ASP A 43 7.93 -9.07 3.59
N GLU A 44 8.95 -8.21 3.67
CA GLU A 44 9.81 -8.09 4.85
C GLU A 44 9.03 -7.57 6.07
N VAL A 45 8.18 -6.57 5.88
CA VAL A 45 7.36 -5.99 6.95
C VAL A 45 6.34 -7.02 7.47
N CYS A 46 5.78 -7.86 6.61
CA CYS A 46 4.86 -8.92 7.02
C CYS A 46 5.53 -9.95 7.96
N LYS A 47 6.85 -10.14 7.88
CA LYS A 47 7.57 -11.04 8.81
C LYS A 47 7.61 -10.51 10.23
N ILE A 48 7.71 -9.19 10.40
CA ILE A 48 7.78 -8.53 11.73
C ILE A 48 6.40 -8.07 12.23
N LYS A 49 5.40 -8.01 11.34
CA LYS A 49 4.03 -7.57 11.65
C LYS A 49 3.42 -8.25 12.89
N PRO A 50 3.48 -9.58 13.09
CA PRO A 50 2.88 -10.22 14.26
C PRO A 50 3.47 -9.75 15.60
N GLN A 51 4.77 -9.42 15.60
CA GLN A 51 5.49 -8.95 16.79
C GLN A 51 5.07 -7.51 17.14
N ILE A 52 4.83 -6.69 16.11
CA ILE A 52 4.35 -5.31 16.27
C ILE A 52 2.88 -5.31 16.71
N GLU A 53 2.02 -6.07 16.03
CA GLU A 53 0.58 -6.14 16.34
C GLU A 53 0.27 -6.69 17.72
N ALA A 54 1.12 -7.55 18.28
CA ALA A 54 0.95 -8.07 19.63
C ALA A 54 1.11 -6.99 20.72
N HIS A 55 1.68 -5.82 20.39
CA HIS A 55 1.92 -4.78 21.36
C HIS A 55 0.63 -4.01 21.72
N PRO A 56 0.28 -3.80 23.01
CA PRO A 56 -0.98 -3.17 23.43
C PRO A 56 -1.19 -1.73 22.94
N ARG A 57 -0.09 -1.05 22.58
CA ARG A 57 -0.13 0.31 22.02
C ARG A 57 -0.47 0.33 20.52
N VAL A 58 -0.37 -0.78 19.81
CA VAL A 58 -0.74 -0.85 18.40
C VAL A 58 -2.26 -1.00 18.30
N ASN A 59 -2.86 -0.15 17.48
CA ASN A 59 -4.30 -0.18 17.20
C ASN A 59 -4.57 -0.98 15.92
N TYR A 60 -3.91 -0.59 14.84
CA TYR A 60 -4.07 -1.22 13.53
C TYR A 60 -2.73 -1.28 12.80
N PHE A 61 -2.54 -2.36 12.05
CA PHE A 61 -1.43 -2.51 11.12
C PHE A 61 -2.00 -2.95 9.78
N TRP A 62 -2.04 -2.03 8.82
CA TRP A 62 -2.55 -2.29 7.48
C TRP A 62 -1.44 -2.24 6.44
N VAL A 63 -1.48 -3.20 5.53
CA VAL A 63 -0.60 -3.29 4.37
C VAL A 63 -1.51 -3.22 3.14
N PHE A 64 -1.43 -2.12 2.41
CA PHE A 64 -2.17 -1.86 1.19
C PHE A 64 -1.26 -1.99 -0.02
N ASN A 65 -1.83 -1.85 -1.23
CA ASN A 65 -1.06 -1.96 -2.46
C ASN A 65 -0.01 -0.85 -2.60
N ASP A 66 -0.31 0.35 -2.13
CA ASP A 66 0.52 1.55 -2.30
C ASP A 66 0.99 2.14 -0.96
N LYS A 67 0.60 1.58 0.18
CA LYS A 67 1.06 2.07 1.48
C LYS A 67 1.04 1.03 2.58
N ILE A 68 1.87 1.22 3.59
CA ILE A 68 1.85 0.51 4.86
C ILE A 68 1.52 1.52 5.95
N GLN A 69 0.58 1.21 6.82
CA GLN A 69 0.09 2.13 7.84
C GLN A 69 0.01 1.42 9.19
N ILE A 70 0.59 2.03 10.22
CA ILE A 70 0.59 1.52 11.58
C ILE A 70 0.06 2.63 12.50
N ASP A 71 -1.06 2.35 13.16
CA ASP A 71 -1.71 3.28 14.06
C ASP A 71 -1.42 2.89 15.51
N PHE A 72 -1.05 3.88 16.33
CA PHE A 72 -0.68 3.72 17.73
C PHE A 72 -1.63 4.49 18.65
N ARG A 73 -2.00 3.85 19.75
CA ARG A 73 -2.78 4.44 20.85
C ARG A 73 -1.88 5.33 21.70
N THR A 74 -2.34 6.55 21.97
CA THR A 74 -1.64 7.55 22.78
C THR A 74 -2.30 7.81 24.13
N GLY A 75 -3.41 7.12 24.42
CA GLY A 75 -4.17 7.21 25.66
C GLY A 75 -5.64 7.62 25.44
N PRO A 76 -6.47 7.63 26.49
CA PRO A 76 -7.84 8.09 26.40
C PRO A 76 -7.89 9.58 25.98
N ASN A 77 -8.77 9.91 25.03
CA ASN A 77 -8.99 11.25 24.50
C ASN A 77 -7.78 11.92 23.81
N ARG A 78 -6.77 11.15 23.40
CA ARG A 78 -5.67 11.65 22.56
C ARG A 78 -5.76 11.11 21.14
N PRO A 79 -5.37 11.90 20.13
CA PRO A 79 -5.36 11.44 18.74
C PRO A 79 -4.35 10.31 18.58
N THR A 80 -4.70 9.30 17.78
CA THR A 80 -3.79 8.22 17.42
C THR A 80 -2.59 8.78 16.68
N ILE A 81 -1.41 8.23 16.97
CA ILE A 81 -0.22 8.47 16.17
C ILE A 81 -0.22 7.49 15.00
N GLN A 82 0.17 7.95 13.82
CA GLN A 82 0.27 7.12 12.64
C GLN A 82 1.70 7.14 12.09
N LEU A 83 2.21 5.96 11.75
CA LEU A 83 3.42 5.75 10.98
C LEU A 83 3.01 5.20 9.61
N THR A 84 3.46 5.84 8.53
CA THR A 84 3.10 5.44 7.17
C THR A 84 4.33 5.29 6.30
N ILE A 85 4.40 4.24 5.48
CA ILE A 85 5.21 4.22 4.27
C ILE A 85 4.27 4.31 3.08
N GLN A 86 4.47 5.28 2.20
CA GLN A 86 3.66 5.50 1.00
C GLN A 86 4.53 5.35 -0.24
N LEU A 87 4.06 4.54 -1.17
CA LEU A 87 4.52 4.48 -2.54
C LEU A 87 3.74 5.50 -3.39
N TYR A 88 4.46 6.39 -4.06
CA TYR A 88 3.90 7.28 -5.06
C TYR A 88 4.22 6.78 -6.47
N HIS A 89 3.21 6.24 -7.14
CA HIS A 89 3.29 5.83 -8.53
C HIS A 89 3.20 7.04 -9.47
N PRO A 90 3.89 7.01 -10.62
CA PRO A 90 3.75 8.05 -11.66
C PRO A 90 2.31 8.24 -12.16
N GLY A 91 1.48 7.19 -12.09
CA GLY A 91 0.06 7.25 -12.49
C GLY A 91 -0.84 7.93 -11.45
N ASN A 92 -0.45 7.92 -10.17
CA ASN A 92 -1.28 8.40 -9.06
C ASN A 92 -0.90 9.81 -8.59
N ASN A 93 0.38 10.19 -8.73
CA ASN A 93 0.84 11.52 -8.35
C ASN A 93 1.80 12.08 -9.41
N ARG A 94 1.41 13.23 -10.00
CA ARG A 94 2.19 13.89 -11.07
C ARG A 94 3.42 14.63 -10.57
N TYR A 95 3.47 14.97 -9.29
CA TYR A 95 4.51 15.83 -8.71
C TYR A 95 5.50 15.06 -7.84
N LYS A 96 5.12 13.86 -7.40
CA LYS A 96 5.88 13.07 -6.46
C LYS A 96 5.95 11.62 -6.89
N LYS A 97 7.16 11.07 -6.87
CA LYS A 97 7.47 9.68 -7.26
C LYS A 97 8.49 9.11 -6.29
N GLY A 98 8.29 7.86 -5.86
CA GLY A 98 9.21 7.17 -4.95
C GLY A 98 8.49 6.57 -3.74
N MET A 99 9.25 5.97 -2.83
CA MET A 99 8.78 5.52 -1.53
C MET A 99 9.13 6.56 -0.47
N PHE A 100 8.20 6.83 0.44
CA PHE A 100 8.36 7.84 1.47
C PHE A 100 7.80 7.35 2.80
N GLY A 101 8.58 7.53 3.85
CA GLY A 101 8.16 7.33 5.23
C GLY A 101 7.63 8.63 5.84
N TYR A 102 6.58 8.52 6.65
CA TYR A 102 5.94 9.61 7.37
C TYR A 102 5.91 9.29 8.85
N GLN A 103 6.57 10.14 9.64
CA GLN A 103 6.62 10.03 11.08
C GLN A 103 5.37 10.64 11.73
N ALA A 104 5.21 10.39 13.03
CA ALA A 104 4.08 10.85 13.84
C ALA A 104 3.89 12.38 13.84
N ASP A 105 4.99 13.12 13.71
CA ASP A 105 5.04 14.59 13.66
C ASP A 105 4.79 15.15 12.25
N GLY A 106 4.55 14.28 11.27
CA GLY A 106 4.36 14.63 9.86
C GLY A 106 5.65 14.80 9.08
N TYR A 107 6.83 14.54 9.68
CA TYR A 107 8.09 14.62 8.96
C TYR A 107 8.18 13.53 7.89
N GLU A 108 8.53 13.97 6.69
CA GLU A 108 8.63 13.13 5.50
C GLU A 108 10.09 12.73 5.24
N THR A 109 10.31 11.46 4.94
CA THR A 109 11.64 10.91 4.62
C THR A 109 11.55 10.12 3.32
N ALA A 110 12.36 10.48 2.33
CA ALA A 110 12.49 9.69 1.11
C ALA A 110 13.25 8.39 1.42
N LEU A 111 12.75 7.27 0.93
CA LEU A 111 13.31 5.93 1.15
C LEU A 111 13.81 5.41 -0.19
N ALA A 112 15.13 5.31 -0.34
CA ALA A 112 15.78 5.00 -1.61
C ALA A 112 15.84 3.49 -1.90
N SER A 113 15.65 2.65 -0.88
CA SER A 113 15.78 1.19 -1.00
C SER A 113 14.78 0.44 -0.12
N VAL A 114 14.71 -0.88 -0.33
CA VAL A 114 13.93 -1.80 0.52
C VAL A 114 14.47 -1.78 1.95
N ASP A 115 15.80 -1.85 2.11
CA ASP A 115 16.46 -1.90 3.42
C ASP A 115 16.17 -0.63 4.23
N GLU A 116 16.28 0.55 3.60
CA GLU A 116 15.95 1.82 4.24
C GLU A 116 14.48 1.88 4.70
N ALA A 117 13.56 1.36 3.89
CA ALA A 117 12.13 1.34 4.23
C ALA A 117 11.83 0.41 5.43
N VAL A 118 12.45 -0.77 5.44
CA VAL A 118 12.31 -1.73 6.54
C VAL A 118 12.96 -1.19 7.82
N GLU A 119 14.16 -0.62 7.71
CA GLU A 119 14.86 0.01 8.82
C GLU A 119 14.06 1.20 9.39
N PHE A 120 13.48 2.03 8.52
CA PHE A 120 12.60 3.12 8.93
C PHE A 120 11.43 2.62 9.79
N ILE A 121 10.71 1.58 9.35
CA ILE A 121 9.62 0.99 10.16
C ILE A 121 10.15 0.46 11.49
N ALA A 122 11.24 -0.30 11.47
CA ALA A 122 11.78 -0.92 12.68
C ALA A 122 12.19 0.13 13.72
N ILE A 123 12.91 1.17 13.30
CA ILE A 123 13.36 2.25 14.19
C ILE A 123 12.16 3.02 14.75
N GLN A 124 11.23 3.44 13.88
CA GLN A 124 10.11 4.29 14.30
C GLN A 124 9.10 3.52 15.15
N CYS A 125 8.83 2.26 14.82
CA CYS A 125 8.07 1.38 15.70
C CYS A 125 8.78 1.20 17.05
N GLY A 126 10.08 0.93 17.07
CA GLY A 126 10.85 0.80 18.31
C GLY A 126 10.70 2.01 19.23
N LYS A 127 10.80 3.23 18.68
CA LYS A 127 10.59 4.48 19.42
C LYS A 127 9.17 4.65 19.95
N LEU A 128 8.16 4.24 19.18
CA LEU A 128 6.74 4.41 19.53
C LEU A 128 6.23 3.31 20.47
N LEU A 129 6.90 2.17 20.52
CA LEU A 129 6.55 1.03 21.37
C LEU A 129 7.29 1.04 22.71
N ALA A 130 8.50 1.63 22.78
CA ALA A 130 9.21 1.90 24.03
C ALA A 130 8.38 2.79 24.99
#